data_AF-A0A090KX30-F1
#
_entry.id   AF-A0A090KX30-F1
#
_cell.length_a   1.000
_cell.length_b   1.000
_cell.length_c   1.000
_cell.angle_alpha   90.00
_cell.angle_beta   90.00
_cell.angle_gamma   90.00
#
_symmetry.space_group_name_H-M   'P 1'
#
loop_
_entity.id
_entity.type
_entity.pdbx_description
1 polymer ?
#
loop_
_entity_poly.entity_id
_entity_poly.type
_entity_poly.pdbx_seq_one_letter_code
_entity_poly.pdbx_strand_id
1 'polypeptide(L)'
;MANFKTPNVLYFGDHMFSDLADPILQLGWRTAAIVPELAREIRLQNQDDYIRDILWIDALTEIYERYQYLKDQCDDCADILNQLEDERRQTRESAKKKFNPQFGSLFRTYNNMTYFSKRLSRLADIYTSRVSNLSNYSDRHSFYARRNALPHETPLCYNHMIKYD
;
A
#
# COMPACT_ATOMS: atom_id res chain seq x y z
N MET A 1 30.98 1.91 25.79
CA MET A 1 29.71 2.11 25.05
C MET A 1 29.99 3.09 23.92
N ALA A 2 29.56 2.78 22.69
CA ALA A 2 29.74 3.72 21.58
C ALA A 2 28.82 4.94 21.80
N ASN A 3 29.42 6.13 21.93
CA ASN A 3 28.71 7.40 22.15
C ASN A 3 28.09 7.90 20.84
N PHE A 4 27.09 7.19 20.32
CA PHE A 4 26.31 7.66 19.18
C PHE A 4 25.34 8.76 19.62
N LYS A 5 25.48 9.96 19.05
CA LYS A 5 24.53 11.06 19.26
C LYS A 5 23.29 10.84 18.41
N THR A 6 22.12 10.92 19.02
CA THR A 6 20.82 10.97 18.35
C THR A 6 20.73 12.27 17.53
N PRO A 7 20.19 12.26 16.28
CA PRO A 7 19.53 11.18 15.53
C PRO A 7 20.42 10.51 14.44
N ASN A 8 21.73 10.41 14.63
CA ASN A 8 22.69 9.97 13.59
C ASN A 8 22.76 8.45 13.38
N VAL A 9 21.83 7.68 13.93
CA VAL A 9 21.80 6.21 13.85
C VAL A 9 20.55 5.78 13.11
N LEU A 10 20.74 4.94 12.09
CA LEU A 10 19.68 4.20 11.40
C LEU A 10 19.75 2.73 11.84
N TYR A 11 18.75 2.28 12.59
CA TYR A 11 18.66 0.92 13.08
C TYR A 11 17.82 0.05 12.13
N PHE A 12 18.28 -1.17 11.85
CA PHE A 12 17.60 -2.14 10.99
C PHE A 12 17.02 -3.27 11.83
N GLY A 13 15.76 -3.62 11.59
CA GLY A 13 15.09 -4.76 12.23
C GLY A 13 14.10 -5.43 11.30
N ASP A 14 13.86 -6.72 11.49
CA ASP A 14 12.89 -7.53 10.75
C ASP A 14 11.63 -7.82 11.56
N HIS A 15 11.69 -7.68 12.89
CA HIS A 15 10.53 -7.86 13.76
C HIS A 15 10.05 -6.53 14.36
N MET A 16 8.87 -6.07 13.93
CA MET A 16 8.35 -4.74 14.26
C MET A 16 8.21 -4.44 15.76
N PHE A 17 7.93 -5.46 16.59
CA PHE A 17 7.63 -5.26 18.00
C PHE A 17 8.82 -5.43 18.93
N SER A 18 9.78 -6.28 18.57
CA SER A 18 11.00 -6.49 19.38
C SER A 18 12.11 -5.54 18.97
N ASP A 19 12.17 -5.17 17.69
CA ASP A 19 13.36 -4.52 17.15
C ASP A 19 13.13 -3.02 16.95
N LEU A 20 11.93 -2.61 16.53
CA LEU A 20 11.70 -1.22 16.07
C LEU A 20 11.03 -0.33 17.12
N ALA A 21 10.27 -0.89 18.07
CA ALA A 21 9.53 -0.10 19.04
C ALA A 21 10.45 0.64 20.03
N ASP A 22 11.43 -0.06 20.62
CA ASP A 22 12.30 0.50 21.64
C ASP A 22 13.29 1.55 21.10
N PRO A 23 13.95 1.36 19.93
CA PRO A 23 14.84 2.39 19.38
C PRO A 23 14.13 3.71 19.06
N ILE A 24 12.84 3.67 18.68
CA ILE A 24 12.06 4.87 18.39
C ILE A 24 11.62 5.53 19.68
N LEU A 25 10.99 4.75 20.58
CA LEU A 25 10.31 5.29 21.75
C LEU A 25 11.27 5.72 22.86
N GLN A 26 12.40 5.01 23.02
CA GLN A 26 13.34 5.25 24.11
C GLN A 26 14.60 6.00 23.66
N LEU A 27 15.07 5.75 22.43
CA LEU A 27 16.35 6.25 21.96
C LEU A 27 16.22 7.35 20.90
N GLY A 28 15.06 7.53 20.25
CA GLY A 28 14.89 8.51 19.17
C GLY A 28 15.76 8.22 17.94
N TRP A 29 16.09 6.95 17.70
CA TRP A 29 16.85 6.53 16.52
C TRP A 29 15.96 6.48 15.29
N ARG A 30 16.55 6.69 14.11
CA ARG A 30 15.86 6.41 12.85
C ARG A 30 15.79 4.91 12.65
N THR A 31 14.71 4.43 12.04
CA THR A 31 14.45 2.99 11.92
C THR A 31 14.14 2.56 10.49
N ALA A 32 14.67 1.39 10.13
CA ALA A 32 14.49 0.74 8.86
C ALA A 32 13.94 -0.68 9.08
N ALA A 33 12.78 -0.98 8.50
CA ALA A 33 12.18 -2.31 8.58
C ALA A 33 12.57 -3.18 7.38
N ILE A 34 12.96 -4.42 7.64
CA ILE A 34 13.18 -5.43 6.61
C ILE A 34 11.96 -6.35 6.54
N VAL A 35 11.23 -6.30 5.43
CA VAL A 35 9.99 -7.08 5.23
C VAL A 35 10.15 -7.95 3.98
N PRO A 36 10.65 -9.20 4.11
CA PRO A 36 10.93 -10.07 2.96
C PRO A 36 9.74 -10.29 2.02
N GLU A 37 8.53 -10.37 2.58
CA GLU A 37 7.27 -10.57 1.86
C GLU A 37 6.97 -9.42 0.88
N LEU A 38 7.50 -8.22 1.14
CA LEU A 38 7.32 -7.04 0.29
C LEU A 38 7.73 -7.31 -1.16
N ALA A 39 8.84 -8.02 -1.37
CA ALA A 39 9.32 -8.29 -2.73
C ALA A 39 8.32 -9.12 -3.55
N ARG A 40 7.64 -10.08 -2.90
CA ARG A 40 6.62 -10.89 -3.56
C ARG A 40 5.39 -10.04 -3.88
N GLU A 41 4.94 -9.20 -2.96
CA GLU A 41 3.76 -8.36 -3.20
C GLU A 41 3.99 -7.31 -4.29
N ILE A 42 5.14 -6.63 -4.31
CA ILE A 42 5.48 -5.69 -5.39
C ILE A 42 5.44 -6.40 -6.75
N ARG A 43 6.05 -7.59 -6.86
CA ARG A 43 6.04 -8.35 -8.12
C ARG A 43 4.64 -8.71 -8.57
N LEU A 44 3.78 -9.19 -7.68
CA LEU A 44 2.39 -9.53 -7.98
C LEU A 44 1.57 -8.30 -8.38
N GLN A 45 1.75 -7.18 -7.66
CA GLN A 45 1.02 -5.94 -7.93
C GLN A 45 1.41 -5.29 -9.26
N ASN A 46 2.63 -5.52 -9.72
CA ASN A 46 3.11 -5.03 -11.02
C ASN A 46 2.76 -5.96 -12.20
N GLN A 47 2.03 -7.06 -11.98
CA GLN A 47 1.56 -7.90 -13.08
C GLN A 47 0.38 -7.23 -13.79
N ASP A 48 0.37 -7.29 -15.12
CA ASP A 48 -0.65 -6.65 -15.97
C ASP A 48 -2.07 -7.08 -15.61
N ASP A 49 -2.26 -8.36 -15.28
CA ASP A 49 -3.56 -8.91 -14.90
C ASP A 49 -4.06 -8.33 -13.57
N TYR A 50 -3.19 -8.15 -12.57
CA TYR A 50 -3.56 -7.50 -11.32
C TYR A 50 -3.89 -6.02 -11.54
N ILE A 51 -3.08 -5.31 -12.32
CA ILE A 51 -3.32 -3.91 -12.66
C ILE A 51 -4.68 -3.76 -13.35
N ARG A 52 -4.98 -4.62 -14.33
CA ARG A 52 -6.27 -4.64 -15.03
C ARG A 52 -7.44 -4.90 -14.08
N ASP A 53 -7.31 -5.87 -13.17
CA ASP A 53 -8.37 -6.15 -12.19
C ASP A 53 -8.65 -4.91 -11.32
N ILE A 54 -7.62 -4.21 -10.84
CA ILE A 54 -7.78 -3.02 -10.01
C ILE A 54 -8.41 -1.87 -10.80
N LEU A 55 -7.94 -1.61 -12.02
CA LEU A 55 -8.52 -0.60 -12.91
C LEU A 55 -10.00 -0.90 -13.22
N TRP A 56 -10.35 -2.16 -13.42
CA TRP A 56 -11.72 -2.56 -13.67
C TRP A 56 -12.61 -2.36 -12.45
N ILE A 57 -12.12 -2.71 -11.25
CA ILE A 57 -12.82 -2.45 -9.98
C ILE A 57 -13.09 -0.94 -9.81
N ASP A 58 -12.12 -0.09 -10.14
CA ASP A 58 -12.26 1.37 -10.03
C ASP A 58 -13.29 1.90 -11.06
N ALA A 59 -13.22 1.45 -12.32
CA ALA A 59 -14.17 1.82 -13.36
C ALA A 59 -15.61 1.40 -13.01
N LEU A 60 -15.80 0.16 -12.54
CA LEU A 60 -17.10 -0.34 -12.08
C LEU A 60 -17.61 0.47 -10.87
N THR A 61 -16.73 0.86 -9.95
CA THR A 61 -17.11 1.68 -8.79
C THR A 61 -17.56 3.07 -9.23
N GLU A 62 -16.84 3.71 -10.16
CA GLU A 62 -17.21 5.03 -10.68
C GLU A 62 -18.58 5.00 -11.39
N ILE A 63 -18.81 4.00 -12.25
CA ILE A 63 -20.10 3.83 -12.95
C ILE A 63 -21.22 3.61 -11.92
N TYR A 64 -21.02 2.70 -10.97
CA TYR A 64 -22.03 2.42 -9.95
C TYR A 64 -22.37 3.67 -9.13
N GLU A 65 -21.37 4.40 -8.63
CA GLU A 65 -21.57 5.60 -7.83
C GLU A 65 -22.32 6.70 -8.60
N ARG A 66 -22.06 6.83 -9.90
CA ARG A 66 -22.71 7.82 -10.78
C ARG A 66 -24.18 7.49 -11.04
N TYR A 67 -24.54 6.21 -11.17
CA TYR A 67 -25.87 5.79 -11.60
C TYR A 67 -26.72 5.11 -10.52
N GLN A 68 -26.22 4.98 -9.27
CA GLN A 68 -26.93 4.30 -8.18
C GLN A 68 -28.35 4.86 -7.90
N TYR A 69 -28.60 6.14 -8.18
CA TYR A 69 -29.91 6.77 -7.98
C TYR A 69 -31.00 6.21 -8.91
N LEU A 70 -30.62 5.56 -10.02
CA LEU A 70 -31.57 4.94 -10.95
C LEU A 70 -32.17 3.64 -10.41
N LYS A 71 -31.59 3.08 -9.34
CA LYS A 71 -32.08 1.84 -8.71
C LYS A 71 -33.52 1.96 -8.22
N ASP A 72 -33.91 3.15 -7.76
CA ASP A 72 -35.27 3.43 -7.26
C ASP A 72 -36.24 3.87 -8.37
N GLN A 73 -35.75 4.12 -9.59
CA GLN A 73 -36.54 4.68 -10.68
C GLN A 73 -37.02 3.65 -11.70
N CYS A 74 -36.28 2.55 -11.87
CA CYS A 74 -36.56 1.54 -12.89
C CYS A 74 -36.00 0.18 -12.47
N ASP A 75 -36.83 -0.87 -12.54
CA ASP A 75 -36.42 -2.25 -12.20
C ASP A 75 -35.33 -2.76 -13.15
N ASP A 76 -35.40 -2.47 -14.45
CA ASP A 76 -34.36 -2.85 -15.43
C ASP A 76 -33.01 -2.20 -15.07
N CYS A 77 -33.02 -0.95 -14.60
CA CYS A 77 -31.81 -0.28 -14.13
C CYS A 77 -31.26 -0.91 -12.85
N ALA A 78 -32.14 -1.32 -11.93
CA ALA A 78 -31.73 -2.03 -10.72
C ALA A 78 -31.04 -3.35 -11.04
N ASP A 79 -31.53 -4.10 -12.02
CA ASP A 79 -30.92 -5.36 -12.48
C ASP A 79 -29.52 -5.14 -13.07
N ILE A 80 -29.34 -4.12 -13.92
CA ILE A 80 -28.02 -3.78 -14.48
C ILE A 80 -27.04 -3.39 -13.37
N LEU A 81 -27.47 -2.58 -12.39
CA LEU A 81 -26.61 -2.16 -11.27
C LEU A 81 -26.21 -3.36 -10.38
N ASN A 82 -27.12 -4.30 -10.16
CA ASN A 82 -26.81 -5.54 -9.44
C ASN A 82 -25.80 -6.40 -10.20
N GLN A 83 -25.91 -6.49 -11.54
CA GLN A 83 -24.91 -7.18 -12.38
C GLN A 83 -23.52 -6.53 -12.28
N LEU A 84 -23.45 -5.20 -12.31
CA LEU A 84 -22.19 -4.46 -12.13
C LEU A 84 -21.57 -4.71 -10.74
N GLU A 85 -22.39 -4.75 -9.69
CA GLU A 85 -21.93 -5.05 -8.33
C GLU A 85 -21.39 -6.49 -8.23
N ASP A 86 -22.06 -7.44 -8.87
CA ASP A 86 -21.62 -8.84 -8.93
C ASP A 86 -20.31 -9.00 -9.72
N GLU A 87 -20.16 -8.33 -10.86
CA GLU A 87 -18.93 -8.32 -11.64
C GLU A 87 -17.77 -7.71 -10.84
N ARG A 88 -18.02 -6.60 -10.14
CA ARG A 88 -17.06 -5.96 -9.24
C ARG A 88 -16.64 -6.91 -8.12
N ARG A 89 -17.58 -7.63 -7.52
CA ARG A 89 -17.33 -8.63 -6.47
C ARG A 89 -16.47 -9.78 -6.98
N GLN A 90 -16.78 -10.33 -8.16
CA GLN A 90 -16.00 -11.40 -8.78
C GLN A 90 -14.57 -10.96 -9.08
N THR A 91 -14.40 -9.76 -9.63
CA THR A 91 -13.08 -9.18 -9.92
C THR A 91 -12.26 -8.98 -8.64
N ARG A 92 -12.90 -8.50 -7.55
CA ARG A 92 -12.25 -8.37 -6.23
C ARG A 92 -11.76 -9.71 -5.69
N GLU A 93 -12.56 -10.77 -5.80
CA GLU A 93 -12.17 -12.11 -5.36
C GLU A 93 -11.05 -12.70 -6.24
N SER A 94 -11.09 -12.45 -7.55
CA SER A 94 -9.99 -12.82 -8.47
C SER A 94 -8.67 -12.15 -8.06
N ALA A 95 -8.69 -10.83 -7.86
CA ALA A 95 -7.52 -10.07 -7.42
C ALA A 95 -7.00 -10.52 -6.05
N LYS A 96 -7.88 -10.86 -5.12
CA LYS A 96 -7.51 -11.37 -3.78
C LYS A 96 -6.83 -12.73 -3.84
N LYS A 97 -7.30 -13.64 -4.71
CA LYS A 97 -6.75 -15.00 -4.88
C LYS A 97 -5.30 -15.02 -5.36
N LYS A 98 -4.80 -13.91 -5.93
CA LYS A 98 -3.39 -13.76 -6.33
C LYS A 98 -2.44 -13.64 -5.14
N PHE A 99 -2.94 -13.29 -3.95
CA PHE A 99 -2.17 -13.25 -2.71
C PHE A 99 -2.29 -14.58 -1.95
N ASN A 100 -1.88 -14.58 -0.67
CA ASN A 100 -2.00 -15.78 0.15
C ASN A 100 -3.49 -16.20 0.25
N PRO A 101 -3.84 -17.47 -0.03
CA PRO A 101 -5.24 -17.91 -0.02
C PRO A 101 -5.95 -17.76 1.33
N GLN A 102 -5.23 -17.83 2.44
CA GLN A 102 -5.81 -17.81 3.79
C GLN A 102 -6.01 -16.38 4.32
N PHE A 103 -5.05 -15.47 4.09
CA PHE A 103 -5.06 -14.13 4.69
C PHE A 103 -4.95 -12.97 3.68
N GLY A 104 -4.70 -13.24 2.40
CA GLY A 104 -4.57 -12.21 1.37
C GLY A 104 -3.23 -11.46 1.41
N SER A 105 -3.27 -10.17 1.08
CA SER A 105 -2.10 -9.28 1.15
C SER A 105 -1.79 -8.93 2.60
N LEU A 106 -0.49 -8.89 2.93
CA LEU A 106 0.02 -8.47 4.21
C LEU A 106 -0.20 -6.97 4.44
N PHE A 107 -0.22 -6.16 3.37
CA PHE A 107 -0.27 -4.70 3.48
C PHE A 107 -1.68 -4.12 3.32
N ARG A 108 -2.57 -4.78 2.56
CA ARG A 108 -3.85 -4.19 2.17
C ARG A 108 -5.00 -5.20 2.13
N THR A 109 -6.14 -4.80 2.66
CA THR A 109 -7.43 -5.49 2.49
C THR A 109 -8.36 -4.56 1.73
N TYR A 110 -8.56 -4.82 0.44
CA TYR A 110 -9.30 -3.93 -0.47
C TYR A 110 -8.76 -2.50 -0.43
N ASN A 111 -9.55 -1.53 0.02
CA ASN A 111 -9.14 -0.12 0.06
C ASN A 111 -8.36 0.24 1.34
N ASN A 112 -8.37 -0.64 2.34
CA ASN A 112 -7.84 -0.35 3.67
C ASN A 112 -6.45 -0.95 3.89
N MET A 113 -5.57 -0.20 4.56
CA MET A 113 -4.32 -0.74 5.10
C MET A 113 -4.60 -1.77 6.19
N THR A 114 -3.84 -2.87 6.20
CA THR A 114 -3.87 -3.86 7.28
C THR A 114 -3.30 -3.27 8.58
N TYR A 115 -3.56 -3.95 9.70
CA TYR A 115 -2.93 -3.60 10.97
C TYR A 115 -1.39 -3.63 10.88
N PHE A 116 -0.83 -4.62 10.17
CA PHE A 116 0.59 -4.70 9.90
C PHE A 116 1.10 -3.44 9.20
N SER A 117 0.47 -3.04 8.09
CA SER A 117 0.87 -1.85 7.33
C SER A 117 0.80 -0.56 8.15
N LYS A 118 -0.27 -0.39 8.94
CA LYS A 118 -0.43 0.77 9.84
C LYS A 118 0.65 0.83 10.92
N ARG A 119 1.07 -0.32 11.46
CA ARG A 119 2.16 -0.39 12.44
C ARG A 119 3.50 -0.12 11.79
N LEU A 120 3.76 -0.71 10.64
CA LEU A 120 4.98 -0.50 9.86
C LEU A 120 5.17 0.99 9.53
N SER A 121 4.13 1.68 9.04
CA SER A 121 4.21 3.10 8.71
C SER A 121 4.45 4.01 9.91
N ARG A 122 4.20 3.52 11.13
CA ARG A 122 4.43 4.28 12.37
C ARG A 122 5.80 3.99 12.98
N LEU A 123 6.31 2.78 12.78
CA LEU A 123 7.50 2.25 13.45
C LEU A 123 8.71 2.15 12.51
N ALA A 124 8.60 2.59 11.27
CA ALA A 124 9.72 2.56 10.35
C ALA A 124 9.72 3.82 9.50
N ASP A 125 10.85 4.51 9.47
CA ASP A 125 11.06 5.64 8.56
C ASP A 125 11.17 5.17 7.12
N ILE A 126 11.84 4.04 6.92
CA ILE A 126 11.99 3.35 5.64
C ILE A 126 11.68 1.87 5.83
N TYR A 127 11.16 1.23 4.80
CA TYR A 127 11.02 -0.22 4.79
C TYR A 127 11.42 -0.78 3.43
N THR A 128 12.03 -1.94 3.42
CA THR A 128 12.55 -2.58 2.21
C THR A 128 12.51 -4.09 2.34
N SER A 129 12.56 -4.82 1.23
CA SER A 129 12.53 -6.28 1.28
C SER A 129 13.85 -6.89 1.75
N ARG A 130 14.97 -6.21 1.48
CA ARG A 130 16.33 -6.64 1.81
C ARG A 130 17.21 -5.43 2.06
N VAL A 131 18.16 -5.54 2.99
CA VAL A 131 19.14 -4.49 3.29
C VAL A 131 19.97 -4.12 2.05
N SER A 132 20.32 -5.11 1.22
CA SER A 132 21.08 -4.92 -0.02
C SER A 132 20.43 -3.94 -1.01
N ASN A 133 19.11 -3.70 -0.91
CA ASN A 133 18.43 -2.73 -1.77
C ASN A 133 18.93 -1.30 -1.52
N LEU A 134 19.46 -1.01 -0.32
CA LEU A 134 20.02 0.30 0.00
C LEU A 134 21.39 0.54 -0.64
N SER A 135 22.11 -0.52 -1.04
CA SER A 135 23.37 -0.41 -1.77
C SER A 135 23.19 0.21 -3.16
N ASN A 136 21.95 0.31 -3.66
CA ASN A 136 21.64 1.00 -4.91
C ASN A 136 21.57 2.52 -4.75
N TYR A 137 21.71 3.05 -3.54
CA TYR A 137 21.65 4.48 -3.24
C TYR A 137 23.03 4.99 -2.82
N SER A 138 23.29 6.27 -3.10
CA SER A 138 24.48 6.95 -2.60
C SER A 138 24.40 7.16 -1.09
N ASP A 139 25.54 7.16 -0.40
CA ASP A 139 25.65 7.50 1.03
C ASP A 139 25.14 8.91 1.37
N ARG A 140 24.99 9.79 0.35
CA ARG A 140 24.44 11.15 0.50
C ARG A 140 22.96 11.25 0.09
N HIS A 141 22.28 10.13 -0.14
CA HIS A 141 20.90 10.13 -0.58
C HIS A 141 19.94 10.58 0.54
N SER A 142 19.03 11.49 0.20
CA SER A 142 17.97 11.96 1.10
C SER A 142 16.63 11.39 0.68
N PHE A 143 16.03 10.56 1.53
CA PHE A 143 14.70 10.00 1.30
C PHE A 143 13.60 10.98 1.75
N TYR A 144 12.61 11.20 0.87
CA TYR A 144 11.43 12.02 1.17
C TYR A 144 10.16 11.18 1.04
N ALA A 145 9.34 11.18 2.08
CA ALA A 145 8.02 10.57 2.04
C ALA A 145 7.08 11.39 1.14
N ARG A 146 6.28 10.71 0.33
CA ARG A 146 5.24 11.38 -0.46
C ARG A 146 4.13 11.86 0.48
N ARG A 147 3.60 13.05 0.20
CA ARG A 147 2.46 13.60 0.92
C ARG A 147 1.19 12.82 0.56
N ASN A 148 0.57 12.18 1.54
CA ASN A 148 -0.76 11.60 1.38
C ASN A 148 -1.81 12.70 1.55
N ALA A 149 -2.71 12.85 0.58
CA ALA A 149 -3.82 13.80 0.68
C ALA A 149 -4.83 13.33 1.75
N LEU A 150 -5.35 14.26 2.53
CA LEU A 150 -6.50 14.01 3.42
C LEU A 150 -7.79 13.89 2.59
N PRO A 151 -8.86 13.26 3.11
CA PRO A 151 -10.11 13.06 2.35
C PRO A 151 -10.79 14.35 1.85
N HIS A 152 -10.52 15.49 2.48
CA HIS A 152 -11.05 16.81 2.09
C HIS A 152 -10.05 17.63 1.25
N GLU A 153 -8.88 17.08 0.95
CA GLU A 153 -7.87 17.73 0.13
C GLU A 153 -7.98 17.24 -1.30
N THR A 154 -7.82 18.16 -2.25
CA THR A 154 -7.67 17.78 -3.65
C THR A 154 -6.35 17.02 -3.83
N PRO A 155 -6.37 15.77 -4.35
CA PRO A 155 -5.15 15.04 -4.62
C PRO A 155 -4.35 15.78 -5.71
N LEU A 156 -3.21 16.36 -5.34
CA LEU A 156 -2.27 16.95 -6.31
C LEU A 156 -1.38 15.83 -6.85
N CYS A 157 -1.73 15.28 -8.01
CA CYS A 157 -0.92 14.27 -8.69
C CYS A 157 0.20 14.95 -9.51
N TYR A 158 1.42 15.04 -8.97
CA TYR A 158 2.60 15.49 -9.74
C TYR A 158 3.08 14.45 -10.78
N ASN A 159 2.48 13.26 -10.81
CA ASN A 159 3.06 12.05 -11.41
C ASN A 159 2.72 11.79 -12.90
N HIS A 160 2.27 12.80 -13.65
CA HIS A 160 2.09 12.68 -15.11
C HIS A 160 3.37 13.02 -15.92
N MET A 161 4.52 13.31 -15.29
CA MET A 161 5.74 13.72 -16.01
C MET A 161 6.95 12.78 -15.96
N ILE A 162 6.91 11.62 -15.29
CA ILE A 162 8.04 10.67 -15.36
C ILE A 162 7.50 9.26 -15.58
N LYS A 163 7.59 8.79 -16.84
CA LYS A 163 7.61 7.36 -17.15
C LYS A 163 8.90 6.79 -16.55
N TYR A 164 8.78 5.72 -15.78
CA TYR A 164 9.94 4.90 -15.46
C TYR A 164 10.16 3.99 -16.68
N ASP A 165 11.28 4.18 -17.37
CA ASP A 165 11.84 3.22 -18.33
C ASP A 165 12.38 1.97 -17.62
#